data_AF-A0A2V9TPM4-F1
#
_entry.id   AF-A0A2V9TPM4-F1
#
_cell.length_a   1.000
_cell.length_b   1.000
_cell.length_c   1.000
_cell.angle_alpha   90.00
_cell.angle_beta   90.00
_cell.angle_gamma   90.00
#
_symmetry.space_group_name_H-M   'P 1'
#
loop_
_entity.id
_entity.type
_entity.pdbx_description
1 polymer ?
#
loop_
_entity_poly.entity_id
_entity_poly.type
_entity_poly.pdbx_seq_one_letter_code
_entity_poly.pdbx_strand_id
1 'polypeptide(L)'
;MPYRLRQGTWDENRELLGDRVVKKIAEYAPNVPNAVVARQVLTPLDLERTYGLTEGNIFHGDLTLEQLFFMRPVPGWSQYRTPIAGLYLCGAGAHPGGGVTGAPGHNAAHQVLRDVKKRYFNGNTA
;
A
#
# COMPACT_ATOMS: atom_id res chain seq x y z
N MET A 1 -11.61 -0.35 -6.35
CA MET A 1 -12.97 -0.13 -5.79
C MET A 1 -13.06 1.30 -5.31
N PRO A 2 -14.17 2.02 -5.53
CA PRO A 2 -14.30 3.37 -5.01
C PRO A 2 -14.37 3.37 -3.48
N TYR A 3 -13.71 4.34 -2.84
CA TYR A 3 -13.79 4.49 -1.38
C TYR A 3 -15.19 4.95 -0.95
N ARG A 4 -15.78 5.93 -1.66
CA ARG A 4 -17.17 6.36 -1.45
C ARG A 4 -18.09 5.75 -2.50
N LEU A 5 -19.18 5.15 -2.04
CA LEU A 5 -20.26 4.69 -2.92
C LEU A 5 -21.13 5.86 -3.36
N ARG A 6 -21.76 5.73 -4.53
CA ARG A 6 -22.75 6.70 -5.03
C ARG A 6 -24.01 6.75 -4.15
N GLN A 7 -24.38 5.61 -3.57
CA GLN A 7 -25.53 5.43 -2.69
C GLN A 7 -25.16 4.44 -1.58
N GLY A 8 -25.56 4.75 -0.35
CA GLY A 8 -25.26 3.93 0.84
C GLY A 8 -23.78 3.90 1.23
N THR A 9 -23.44 3.00 2.14
CA THR A 9 -22.10 2.82 2.71
C THR A 9 -21.57 1.41 2.44
N TRP A 10 -20.25 1.22 2.59
CA TRP A 10 -19.64 -0.11 2.51
C TRP A 10 -20.07 -1.03 3.65
N ASP A 11 -20.36 -0.50 4.83
CA ASP A 11 -20.87 -1.27 5.96
C ASP A 11 -22.25 -1.90 5.62
N GLU A 12 -23.10 -1.20 4.87
CA GLU A 12 -24.41 -1.70 4.42
C GLU A 12 -24.32 -2.60 3.18
N ASN A 13 -23.38 -2.33 2.26
CA ASN A 13 -23.36 -2.94 0.93
C ASN A 13 -22.31 -4.06 0.75
N ARG A 14 -21.55 -4.40 1.79
CA ARG A 14 -20.48 -5.41 1.68
C ARG A 14 -20.96 -6.79 1.28
N GLU A 15 -22.08 -7.27 1.83
CA GLU A 15 -22.58 -8.61 1.51
C GLU A 15 -23.05 -8.66 0.05
N LEU A 16 -23.69 -7.59 -0.43
CA LEU A 16 -24.05 -7.43 -1.83
C LEU A 16 -22.82 -7.47 -2.76
N LEU A 17 -21.70 -6.86 -2.35
CA LEU A 17 -20.43 -6.99 -3.08
C LEU A 17 -19.96 -8.46 -3.10
N GLY A 18 -19.96 -9.12 -1.94
CA GLY A 18 -19.59 -10.54 -1.83
C GLY A 18 -20.42 -11.44 -2.74
N ASP A 19 -21.74 -11.25 -2.76
CA ASP A 19 -22.67 -12.02 -3.60
C ASP A 19 -22.39 -11.79 -5.10
N ARG A 20 -22.11 -10.55 -5.51
CA ARG A 20 -21.76 -10.23 -6.89
C ARG A 20 -20.46 -10.90 -7.33
N VAL A 21 -19.44 -10.91 -6.47
CA VAL A 21 -18.16 -11.57 -6.74
C VAL A 21 -18.34 -13.08 -6.86
N VAL A 22 -19.04 -13.71 -5.92
CA VAL A 22 -19.33 -15.16 -5.98
C VAL A 22 -20.14 -15.51 -7.22
N LYS A 23 -21.18 -14.74 -7.54
CA LYS A 23 -21.97 -14.92 -8.77
C LYS A 23 -21.11 -14.84 -10.02
N LYS A 24 -20.17 -13.89 -10.08
CA LYS A 24 -19.26 -13.74 -11.22
C LYS A 24 -18.29 -14.91 -11.34
N ILE A 25 -17.76 -15.41 -10.23
CA ILE A 25 -16.92 -16.61 -10.20
C ILE A 25 -17.70 -17.83 -10.70
N ALA A 26 -18.98 -17.96 -10.30
CA ALA A 26 -19.83 -19.09 -10.66
C ALA A 26 -20.09 -19.22 -12.17
N GLU A 27 -19.94 -18.13 -12.96
CA GLU A 27 -20.00 -18.19 -14.42
C GLU A 27 -18.88 -19.07 -15.01
N TYR A 28 -17.75 -19.22 -14.31
CA TYR A 28 -16.58 -20.02 -14.74
C TYR A 28 -16.33 -21.23 -13.86
N ALA A 29 -16.78 -21.21 -12.60
CA ALA A 29 -16.66 -22.30 -11.63
C ALA A 29 -18.01 -22.53 -10.93
N PRO A 30 -18.97 -23.22 -11.58
CA PRO A 30 -20.37 -23.31 -11.13
C PRO A 30 -20.56 -23.99 -9.77
N ASN A 31 -19.59 -24.80 -9.33
CA ASN A 31 -19.61 -25.46 -8.03
C ASN A 31 -19.28 -24.51 -6.86
N VAL A 32 -18.66 -23.34 -7.12
CA VAL A 32 -18.17 -22.44 -6.07
C VAL A 32 -19.25 -22.00 -5.09
N PRO A 33 -20.45 -21.53 -5.50
CA PRO A 33 -21.47 -21.08 -4.56
C PRO A 33 -21.86 -22.13 -3.51
N ASN A 34 -21.89 -23.41 -3.92
CA ASN A 34 -22.23 -24.53 -3.03
C ASN A 34 -21.02 -25.03 -2.20
N ALA A 35 -19.81 -24.60 -2.53
CA ALA A 35 -18.58 -24.97 -1.84
C ALA A 35 -18.13 -23.94 -0.80
N VAL A 36 -18.81 -22.79 -0.69
CA VAL A 36 -18.47 -21.76 0.31
C VAL A 36 -18.89 -22.21 1.71
N VAL A 37 -17.92 -22.53 2.55
CA VAL A 37 -18.15 -22.84 3.99
C VAL A 37 -18.19 -21.57 4.85
N ALA A 38 -17.37 -20.58 4.49
CA ALA A 38 -17.30 -19.28 5.16
C ALA A 38 -16.86 -18.20 4.18
N ARG A 39 -17.25 -16.95 4.45
CA ARG A 39 -16.91 -15.77 3.64
C ARG A 39 -16.51 -14.62 4.56
N GLN A 40 -15.46 -13.90 4.17
CA GLN A 40 -15.15 -12.57 4.69
C GLN A 40 -15.01 -11.60 3.51
N VAL A 41 -15.71 -10.47 3.58
CA VAL A 41 -15.59 -9.39 2.59
C VAL A 41 -14.90 -8.21 3.26
N LEU A 42 -13.71 -7.86 2.76
CA LEU A 42 -12.97 -6.68 3.20
C LEU A 42 -13.18 -5.55 2.19
N THR A 43 -13.72 -4.44 2.67
CA THR A 43 -13.98 -3.22 1.89
C THR A 43 -12.86 -2.20 2.10
N PRO A 44 -12.78 -1.13 1.28
CA PRO A 44 -11.83 -0.05 1.54
C PRO A 44 -11.90 0.53 2.96
N LEU A 45 -13.10 0.60 3.57
CA LEU A 45 -13.25 1.07 4.96
C LEU A 45 -12.59 0.13 5.97
N ASP A 46 -12.67 -1.19 5.74
CA ASP A 46 -12.05 -2.17 6.63
C ASP A 46 -10.54 -2.11 6.55
N LEU A 47 -10.02 -1.96 5.33
CA LEU A 47 -8.59 -1.84 5.09
C LEU A 47 -8.01 -0.60 5.78
N GLU A 48 -8.75 0.52 5.73
CA GLU A 48 -8.37 1.74 6.43
C GLU A 48 -8.45 1.58 7.96
N ARG A 49 -9.58 1.11 8.48
CA ARG A 49 -9.81 0.97 9.93
C ARG A 49 -8.87 -0.05 10.59
N THR A 50 -8.55 -1.14 9.91
CA THR A 50 -7.81 -2.27 10.49
C THR A 50 -6.30 -2.12 10.29
N TYR A 51 -5.88 -1.65 9.11
CA TYR A 51 -4.47 -1.65 8.71
C TYR A 51 -3.90 -0.24 8.51
N GLY A 52 -4.71 0.81 8.64
CA GLY A 52 -4.28 2.17 8.37
C GLY A 52 -4.03 2.44 6.88
N LEU A 53 -4.60 1.62 5.99
CA LEU A 53 -4.50 1.81 4.55
C LEU A 53 -5.47 2.90 4.12
N THR A 54 -5.02 4.15 4.05
CA THR A 54 -5.83 5.29 3.61
C THR A 54 -6.54 4.97 2.30
N GLU A 55 -7.85 5.16 2.31
CA GLU A 55 -8.79 4.84 1.24
C GLU A 55 -8.74 3.40 0.72
N GLY A 56 -8.15 2.48 1.48
CA GLY A 56 -7.94 1.08 1.13
C GLY A 56 -6.86 0.85 0.06
N ASN A 57 -5.97 1.81 -0.18
CA ASN A 57 -4.93 1.69 -1.19
C ASN A 57 -3.71 0.93 -0.66
N ILE A 58 -3.56 -0.34 -1.09
CA ILE A 58 -2.45 -1.22 -0.69
C ILE A 58 -1.06 -0.71 -1.11
N PHE A 59 -1.00 0.23 -2.06
CA PHE A 59 0.25 0.86 -2.48
C PHE A 59 0.55 2.16 -1.73
N HIS A 60 -0.34 2.64 -0.87
CA HIS A 60 -0.22 3.90 -0.12
C HIS A 60 -0.08 5.14 -1.03
N GLY A 61 -0.59 5.05 -2.26
CA GLY A 61 -0.50 6.05 -3.31
C GLY A 61 -0.75 5.37 -4.66
N ASP A 62 -1.34 6.09 -5.60
CA ASP A 62 -1.71 5.54 -6.90
C ASP A 62 -0.49 5.14 -7.73
N LEU A 63 -0.75 4.29 -8.72
CA LEU A 63 0.20 3.86 -9.72
C LEU A 63 -0.03 4.62 -11.04
N THR A 64 -0.23 5.94 -10.94
CA THR A 64 -0.29 6.85 -12.09
C THR A 64 1.11 7.35 -12.42
N LEU A 65 1.33 7.79 -13.67
CA LEU A 65 2.63 8.33 -14.08
C LEU A 65 3.13 9.47 -13.16
N GLU A 66 2.21 10.30 -12.67
CA GLU A 66 2.48 11.41 -11.76
C GLU A 66 2.87 10.98 -10.34
N GLN A 67 2.60 9.74 -9.94
CA GLN A 67 2.90 9.19 -8.60
C GLN A 67 3.88 8.01 -8.62
N LEU A 68 4.59 7.85 -9.74
CA LEU A 68 5.60 6.81 -9.94
C LEU A 68 7.02 7.41 -10.01
N PHE A 69 8.01 6.52 -9.93
CA PHE A 69 9.43 6.87 -10.02
C PHE A 69 9.84 7.95 -9.01
N PHE A 70 10.54 8.99 -9.49
CA PHE A 70 11.07 10.06 -8.66
C PHE A 70 9.97 10.96 -8.06
N MET A 71 8.74 10.87 -8.57
CA MET A 71 7.59 11.61 -8.07
C MET A 71 6.92 10.92 -6.87
N ARG A 72 7.37 9.71 -6.48
CA ARG A 72 6.81 8.96 -5.34
C ARG A 72 7.60 9.17 -4.03
N PRO A 73 6.97 9.53 -2.90
CA PRO A 73 5.59 10.04 -2.78
C PRO A 73 5.46 11.49 -3.26
N VAL A 74 6.56 12.24 -3.21
CA VAL A 74 6.72 13.58 -3.78
C VAL A 74 8.17 13.72 -4.28
N PRO A 75 8.44 14.62 -5.25
CA PRO A 75 9.80 14.91 -5.69
C PRO A 75 10.75 15.22 -4.53
N GLY A 76 11.94 14.61 -4.58
CA GLY A 76 12.98 14.73 -3.56
C GLY A 76 12.95 13.66 -2.47
N TRP A 77 11.80 13.02 -2.20
CA TRP A 77 11.65 12.01 -1.15
C TRP A 77 11.71 10.58 -1.68
N SER A 78 11.70 10.42 -3.00
CA SER A 78 11.90 9.15 -3.72
C SER A 78 13.28 8.51 -3.49
N GLN A 79 14.21 9.26 -2.90
CA GLN A 79 15.53 8.78 -2.49
C GLN A 79 15.55 8.25 -1.04
N TYR A 80 14.40 7.85 -0.50
CA TYR A 80 14.22 7.23 0.82
C TYR A 80 14.47 8.14 2.02
N ARG A 81 15.15 9.30 1.87
CA ARG A 81 15.27 10.31 2.92
C ARG A 81 14.01 11.16 3.01
N THR A 82 13.65 11.53 4.22
CA THR A 82 12.66 12.59 4.49
C THR A 82 13.37 13.89 4.88
N PRO A 83 12.64 15.03 4.97
CA PRO A 83 13.19 16.27 5.52
C PRO A 83 13.59 16.17 7.00
N ILE A 84 13.09 15.15 7.72
CA ILE A 84 13.42 14.90 9.11
C ILE A 84 14.69 14.04 9.14
N ALA A 85 15.75 14.58 9.74
CA ALA A 85 17.03 13.91 9.82
C ALA A 85 16.91 12.57 10.58
N GLY A 86 17.32 11.47 9.93
CA GLY A 86 17.25 10.12 10.51
C GLY A 86 15.92 9.41 10.30
N LEU A 87 14.94 10.02 9.64
CA LEU A 87 13.68 9.38 9.24
C LEU A 87 13.71 9.02 7.75
N TYR A 88 13.37 7.76 7.45
CA TYR A 88 13.44 7.18 6.11
C TYR A 88 12.13 6.53 5.70
N LEU A 89 11.85 6.52 4.39
CA LEU A 89 10.69 5.87 3.78
C LEU A 89 11.08 4.49 3.25
N CYS A 90 10.42 3.44 3.72
CA CYS A 90 10.77 2.05 3.37
C CYS A 90 9.58 1.17 2.96
N GLY A 91 8.37 1.73 2.91
CA GLY A 91 7.12 0.99 2.69
C GLY A 91 6.60 1.04 1.25
N ALA A 92 5.39 0.52 1.03
CA ALA A 92 4.73 0.46 -0.27
C ALA A 92 4.53 1.84 -0.94
N GLY A 93 4.42 2.89 -0.14
CA GLY A 93 4.35 4.28 -0.59
C GLY A 93 5.68 4.87 -1.07
N ALA A 94 6.79 4.16 -0.94
CA ALA A 94 8.09 4.60 -1.44
C ALA A 94 8.41 3.94 -2.80
N HIS A 95 9.32 4.55 -3.55
CA HIS A 95 9.84 3.98 -4.79
C HIS A 95 10.49 2.59 -4.52
N PRO A 96 10.36 1.58 -5.40
CA PRO A 96 9.63 1.54 -6.69
C PRO A 96 8.11 1.35 -6.60
N GLY A 97 7.57 1.14 -5.40
CA GLY A 97 6.16 0.84 -5.16
C GLY A 97 6.02 -0.36 -4.23
N GLY A 98 4.79 -0.66 -3.85
CA GLY A 98 4.45 -1.78 -2.97
C GLY A 98 4.44 -3.15 -3.63
N GLY A 99 4.00 -4.13 -2.85
CA GLY A 99 3.99 -5.56 -3.21
C GLY A 99 4.99 -6.37 -2.38
N VAL A 100 5.04 -7.68 -2.61
CA VAL A 100 5.89 -8.63 -1.86
C VAL A 100 7.31 -8.69 -2.46
N THR A 101 7.86 -7.55 -2.86
CA THR A 101 9.20 -7.47 -3.49
C THR A 101 10.29 -7.14 -2.47
N GLY A 102 9.94 -6.44 -1.37
CA GLY A 102 10.90 -5.94 -0.39
C GLY A 102 11.82 -4.81 -0.89
N ALA A 103 11.65 -4.35 -2.15
CA ALA A 103 12.56 -3.40 -2.79
C ALA A 103 12.62 -2.03 -2.07
N PRO A 104 11.51 -1.40 -1.65
CA PRO A 104 11.58 -0.13 -0.94
C PRO A 104 12.34 -0.24 0.40
N GLY A 105 12.13 -1.35 1.12
CA GLY A 105 12.82 -1.64 2.37
C GLY A 105 14.33 -1.83 2.18
N HIS A 106 14.71 -2.64 1.20
CA HIS A 106 16.10 -2.85 0.82
C HIS A 106 16.82 -1.55 0.47
N ASN A 107 16.21 -0.73 -0.38
CA ASN A 107 16.81 0.53 -0.83
C ASN A 107 16.91 1.57 0.31
N ALA A 108 15.88 1.66 1.16
CA ALA A 108 15.91 2.50 2.35
C ALA A 108 17.04 2.10 3.31
N ALA A 109 17.24 0.81 3.55
CA ALA A 109 18.32 0.30 4.39
C ALA A 109 19.71 0.69 3.83
N HIS A 110 19.91 0.57 2.51
CA HIS A 110 21.13 1.05 1.86
C HIS A 110 21.34 2.56 2.03
N GLN A 111 20.26 3.34 2.00
CA GLN A 111 20.35 4.78 2.23
C GLN A 111 20.72 5.11 3.69
N VAL A 112 20.17 4.37 4.66
CA VAL A 112 20.53 4.49 6.09
C VAL A 112 22.01 4.19 6.29
N LEU A 113 22.52 3.07 5.74
CA LEU A 113 23.92 2.68 5.87
C LEU A 113 24.88 3.75 5.32
N ARG A 114 24.53 4.37 4.19
CA ARG A 114 25.31 5.48 3.62
C ARG A 114 25.38 6.69 4.55
N ASP A 115 24.28 7.02 5.20
CA ASP A 115 24.19 8.22 6.06
C ASP A 115 24.87 8.02 7.39
N VAL A 116 24.69 6.83 7.97
CA VAL A 116 25.39 6.40 9.18
C VAL A 116 26.90 6.41 8.93
N LYS A 117 27.38 5.85 7.81
CA LYS A 117 28.80 5.87 7.45
C LYS A 117 29.33 7.31 7.37
N LYS A 118 28.63 8.22 6.67
CA LYS A 118 29.02 9.64 6.58
C LYS A 118 29.11 10.31 7.95
N ARG A 119 28.14 10.06 8.85
CA ARG A 119 28.16 10.60 10.22
C ARG A 119 29.38 10.10 11.01
N TYR A 120 29.69 8.81 10.94
CA TYR A 120 30.86 8.24 11.61
C TYR A 120 32.17 8.89 11.14
N PHE A 121 32.36 9.06 9.82
CA PHE A 121 33.61 9.64 9.30
C PHE A 121 33.70 11.16 9.53
N ASN A 122 32.58 11.89 9.42
CA ASN A 122 32.58 13.34 9.65
C ASN A 122 32.63 13.71 11.14
N GLY A 123 32.18 12.80 12.02
CA GLY A 123 32.24 12.97 13.47
C GLY A 123 33.59 12.62 14.10
N ASN A 124 34.51 12.02 13.32
CA ASN A 124 35.86 11.64 13.77
C ASN A 124 36.94 12.65 13.36
N THR A 125 36.52 13.85 12.94
CA THR A 125 37.38 14.97 12.49
C THR A 125 37.22 16.23 13.37
N ALA A 126 36.73 16.07 14.60
CA ALA A 126 36.69 17.13 15.62
C ALA A 126 37.60 16.77 16.80
#